data_AF-A0A2J6J979-F1
#
_entry.id   AF-A0A2J6J979-F1
#
_cell.length_a   1.000
_cell.length_b   1.000
_cell.length_c   1.000
_cell.angle_alpha   90.00
_cell.angle_beta   90.00
_cell.angle_gamma   90.00
#
_symmetry.space_group_name_H-M   'P 1'
#
loop_
_entity.id
_entity.type
_entity.pdbx_description
1 polymer ?
#
loop_
_entity_poly.entity_id
_entity_poly.type
_entity_poly.pdbx_seq_one_letter_code
_entity_poly.pdbx_strand_id
1 'polypeptide(L)'
;MKKIIKGLLPLALLISFICLLLTPLHAEAFGAKKKRPKPHEFGTVLIDNFSQKKGISPAVFPHWLHRAKYSCRLCHLDIGFSMQAG
;
A
#
# COMPACT_ATOMS: atom_id res chain seq x y z
N MET A 1 12.00 -36.72 -30.50
CA MET A 1 11.93 -36.00 -29.20
C MET A 1 13.16 -35.13 -28.90
N LYS A 2 14.40 -35.66 -28.92
CA LYS A 2 15.62 -34.90 -28.58
C LYS A 2 15.91 -33.65 -29.46
N LYS A 3 15.56 -33.66 -30.76
CA LYS A 3 15.74 -32.49 -31.66
C LYS A 3 14.82 -31.30 -31.33
N ILE A 4 13.59 -31.59 -30.88
CA ILE A 4 12.61 -30.57 -30.48
C ILE A 4 13.06 -29.87 -29.18
N ILE A 5 13.58 -30.67 -28.22
CA ILE A 5 14.11 -30.16 -26.95
C ILE A 5 15.35 -29.27 -27.17
N LYS A 6 16.22 -29.62 -28.14
CA LYS A 6 17.41 -28.83 -28.48
C LYS A 6 17.09 -27.46 -29.11
N GLY A 7 15.95 -27.32 -29.79
CA GLY A 7 15.48 -26.03 -30.33
C GLY A 7 14.67 -25.22 -29.32
N LEU A 8 13.99 -25.89 -28.40
CA LEU A 8 13.21 -25.25 -27.34
C LEU A 8 14.10 -24.63 -26.24
N LEU A 9 15.25 -25.26 -25.94
CA LEU A 9 16.20 -24.77 -24.93
C LEU A 9 16.79 -23.37 -25.24
N PRO A 10 17.31 -23.08 -26.46
CA PRO A 10 17.81 -21.74 -26.78
C PRO A 10 16.68 -20.71 -26.85
N LEU A 11 15.48 -21.10 -27.27
CA LEU A 11 14.31 -20.22 -27.29
C LEU A 11 13.86 -19.84 -25.86
N ALA A 12 13.84 -20.82 -24.95
CA ALA A 12 13.53 -20.58 -23.54
C ALA A 12 14.60 -19.70 -22.86
N LEU A 13 15.88 -19.90 -23.18
CA LEU A 13 16.98 -19.05 -22.72
C LEU A 13 16.85 -17.60 -23.25
N LEU A 14 16.49 -17.44 -24.52
CA LEU A 14 16.28 -16.12 -25.12
C LEU A 14 15.09 -15.40 -24.46
N ILE A 15 13.97 -16.11 -24.26
CA ILE A 15 12.78 -15.56 -23.58
C ILE A 15 13.12 -15.18 -22.13
N SER A 16 13.87 -16.02 -21.41
CA SER A 16 14.32 -15.72 -20.05
C SER A 16 15.22 -14.47 -20.00
N PHE A 17 16.16 -14.36 -20.94
CA PHE A 17 17.05 -13.20 -21.05
C PHE A 17 16.29 -11.90 -21.39
N ILE A 18 15.34 -11.97 -22.32
CA ILE A 18 14.44 -10.85 -22.65
C ILE A 18 13.61 -10.48 -21.42
N CYS A 19 13.01 -11.44 -20.72
CA CYS A 19 12.22 -11.17 -19.52
C CYS A 19 13.06 -10.48 -18.43
N LEU A 20 14.32 -10.91 -18.25
CA LEU A 20 15.26 -10.28 -17.32
C LEU A 20 15.58 -8.84 -17.73
N LEU A 21 15.77 -8.57 -19.03
CA LEU A 21 16.01 -7.22 -19.57
C LEU A 21 14.79 -6.29 -19.47
N LEU A 22 13.57 -6.83 -19.40
CA LEU A 22 12.33 -6.05 -19.22
C LEU A 22 11.99 -5.75 -17.75
N THR A 23 12.67 -6.36 -16.78
CA THR A 23 12.48 -6.07 -15.34
C THR A 23 12.65 -4.60 -14.94
N PRO A 24 13.64 -3.82 -15.42
CA PRO A 24 13.80 -2.42 -15.01
C PRO A 24 12.67 -1.52 -15.54
N LEU A 25 11.92 -1.92 -16.57
CA LEU A 25 10.80 -1.14 -17.09
C LEU A 25 9.59 -1.13 -16.15
N HIS A 26 9.50 -2.11 -15.23
CA HIS A 26 8.47 -2.21 -14.20
C HIS A 26 8.99 -1.85 -12.80
N ALA A 27 10.16 -1.22 -12.71
CA ALA A 27 10.67 -0.67 -11.46
C ALA A 27 9.90 0.60 -11.10
N GLU A 28 8.59 0.47 -10.87
CA GLU A 28 7.74 1.51 -10.31
C GLU A 28 8.23 1.82 -8.89
N ALA A 29 9.03 2.88 -8.78
CA ALA A 29 9.09 3.80 -7.67
C ALA A 29 9.18 3.19 -6.25
N PHE A 30 9.90 2.08 -6.05
CA PHE A 30 10.15 1.56 -4.71
C PHE A 30 11.01 2.57 -3.94
N GLY A 31 10.41 3.30 -3.00
CA GLY A 31 11.06 4.36 -2.23
C GLY A 31 10.86 5.79 -2.75
N ALA A 32 9.98 6.02 -3.72
CA ALA A 32 9.59 7.40 -4.05
C ALA A 32 8.99 8.07 -2.82
N LYS A 33 9.58 9.20 -2.39
CA LYS A 33 9.09 9.96 -1.24
C LYS A 33 7.72 10.54 -1.56
N LYS A 34 6.67 9.94 -1.00
CA LYS A 34 5.33 10.52 -1.03
C LYS A 34 5.36 11.88 -0.30
N LYS A 35 4.81 12.92 -0.94
CA LYS A 35 4.62 14.23 -0.30
C LYS A 35 3.81 14.02 0.98
N ARG A 36 4.31 14.52 2.12
CA ARG A 36 3.53 14.53 3.36
C ARG A 36 2.38 15.54 3.19
N PRO A 37 1.12 15.16 3.45
CA PRO A 37 0.01 16.09 3.40
C PRO A 37 0.25 17.24 4.39
N LYS A 38 -0.13 18.45 3.99
CA LYS A 38 -0.20 19.58 4.91
C LYS A 38 -1.30 19.33 5.95
N PRO A 39 -1.22 19.94 7.15
CA PRO A 39 -2.30 20.01 8.13
C PRO A 39 -3.75 19.98 7.64
N HIS A 40 -4.10 20.89 6.73
CA HIS A 40 -5.44 21.04 6.18
C HIS A 40 -5.76 20.02 5.07
N GLU A 41 -4.75 19.31 4.57
CA GLU A 41 -4.90 18.22 3.59
C GLU A 41 -5.22 16.89 4.31
N PHE A 42 -5.07 16.80 5.63
CA PHE A 42 -5.51 15.62 6.39
C PHE A 42 -7.03 15.59 6.47
N GLY A 43 -7.63 14.61 5.77
CA GLY A 43 -9.08 14.40 5.77
C GLY A 43 -9.64 13.85 7.09
N THR A 44 -10.96 13.75 7.15
CA THR A 44 -11.66 13.00 8.20
C THR A 44 -11.79 11.54 7.75
N VAL A 45 -11.39 10.61 8.61
CA VAL A 45 -11.52 9.18 8.35
C VAL A 45 -12.84 8.70 8.96
N LEU A 46 -13.65 7.99 8.18
CA LEU A 46 -14.84 7.30 8.67
C LEU A 46 -14.48 5.85 8.96
N ILE A 47 -14.51 5.46 10.23
CA ILE A 47 -14.23 4.09 10.67
C ILE A 47 -15.54 3.31 10.65
N ASP A 48 -15.67 2.43 9.65
CA ASP A 48 -16.87 1.63 9.42
C ASP A 48 -16.56 0.17 9.07
N ASN A 49 -16.06 -0.58 10.04
CA ASN A 49 -15.82 -2.01 9.84
C ASN A 49 -17.14 -2.81 9.84
N PHE A 50 -18.10 -2.40 10.69
CA PHE A 50 -19.36 -3.11 10.91
C PHE A 50 -20.56 -2.21 11.20
N SER A 51 -20.39 -0.90 11.36
CA SER A 51 -21.42 -0.01 11.91
C SER A 51 -22.61 0.11 10.97
N GLN A 52 -22.38 0.47 9.70
CA GLN A 52 -23.48 0.62 8.74
C GLN A 52 -24.24 -0.69 8.51
N LYS A 53 -23.55 -1.84 8.53
CA LYS A 53 -24.18 -3.18 8.42
C LYS A 53 -25.13 -3.49 9.59
N LYS A 54 -24.97 -2.80 10.71
CA LYS A 54 -25.81 -2.92 11.91
C LYS A 54 -26.79 -1.76 12.07
N GLY A 55 -26.90 -0.86 11.07
CA GLY A 55 -27.73 0.33 11.14
C GLY A 55 -27.21 1.40 12.10
N ILE A 56 -25.93 1.35 12.46
CA ILE A 56 -25.27 2.30 13.36
C ILE A 56 -24.42 3.25 12.52
N SER A 57 -24.42 4.55 12.87
CA SER A 57 -23.55 5.52 12.22
C SER A 57 -22.07 5.18 12.41
N PRO A 58 -21.22 5.38 11.38
CA PRO A 58 -19.80 5.11 11.48
C PRO A 58 -19.10 6.10 12.43
N ALA A 59 -17.97 5.68 13.00
CA ALA A 59 -17.20 6.54 13.89
C ALA A 59 -16.40 7.56 13.07
N VAL A 60 -16.51 8.84 13.42
CA VAL A 60 -15.86 9.94 12.72
C VAL A 60 -14.52 10.25 13.39
N PHE A 61 -13.42 10.13 12.65
CA PHE A 61 -12.07 10.41 13.14
C PHE A 61 -11.46 11.62 12.41
N PRO A 62 -11.51 12.82 13.02
CA PRO A 62 -10.92 14.03 12.44
C PRO A 62 -9.40 14.02 12.62
N HIS A 63 -8.69 13.49 11.62
CA HIS A 63 -7.25 13.22 11.71
C HIS A 63 -6.42 14.49 12.02
N TRP A 64 -6.74 15.63 11.41
CA TRP A 64 -6.04 16.89 11.70
C TRP A 64 -6.13 17.28 13.18
N LEU A 65 -7.34 17.33 13.73
CA LEU A 65 -7.57 17.68 15.13
C LEU A 65 -6.88 16.69 16.07
N HIS A 66 -6.91 15.40 15.71
CA HIS A 66 -6.25 14.37 16.49
C HIS A 66 -4.75 14.63 16.60
N ARG A 67 -4.07 14.90 15.47
CA ARG A 67 -2.63 15.19 15.45
C ARG A 67 -2.25 16.53 16.08
N ALA A 68 -3.15 17.51 16.03
CA ALA A 68 -2.93 18.82 16.64
C ALA A 68 -2.99 18.79 18.17
N LYS A 69 -3.75 17.85 18.77
CA LYS A 69 -4.01 17.81 20.22
C LYS A 69 -3.43 16.59 20.94
N TYR A 70 -3.20 15.49 20.24
CA TYR A 70 -2.83 14.21 20.85
C TYR A 70 -1.59 13.61 20.17
N SER A 71 -0.87 12.78 20.92
CA SER A 71 0.29 12.05 20.40
C SER A 71 -0.13 10.70 19.83
N CYS A 72 0.56 10.24 18.78
CA CYS A 72 0.31 8.94 18.16
C CYS A 72 0.53 7.75 19.12
N ARG A 73 1.28 7.96 20.22
CA ARG A 73 1.70 6.89 21.14
C ARG A 73 0.51 6.25 21.86
N LEU A 74 -0.35 7.07 22.47
CA LEU A 74 -1.43 6.54 23.30
C LEU A 74 -2.33 5.59 22.52
N CYS A 75 -2.71 5.95 21.30
CA CYS A 75 -3.62 5.13 20.52
C CYS A 75 -2.93 3.95 19.83
N HIS A 76 -1.74 4.14 19.25
CA HIS A 76 -1.11 3.10 18.41
C HIS A 76 -0.16 2.17 19.17
N LEU A 77 0.40 2.62 20.28
CA LEU A 77 1.30 1.83 21.11
C LEU A 77 0.59 1.30 22.35
N ASP A 78 -0.10 2.19 23.09
CA ASP A 78 -0.66 1.81 24.40
C ASP A 78 -2.02 1.12 24.25
N ILE A 79 -2.93 1.66 23.41
CA ILE A 79 -4.26 1.08 23.15
C ILE A 79 -4.23 0.04 22.00
N GLY A 80 -3.27 0.13 21.08
CA GLY A 80 -3.08 -0.85 20.01
C GLY A 80 -3.98 -0.69 18.78
N PHE A 81 -4.47 0.52 18.50
CA PHE A 81 -5.10 0.80 17.20
C PHE A 81 -4.06 0.72 16.08
N SER A 82 -4.42 0.11 14.94
CA SER A 82 -3.54 0.13 13.76
C SER A 82 -3.46 1.52 13.13
N MET A 83 -2.25 1.93 12.73
CA MET A 83 -2.09 3.12 11.88
C MET A 83 -2.57 2.82 10.47
N GLN A 84 -3.39 3.71 9.93
CA GLN A 84 -3.79 3.71 8.52
C GLN A 84 -3.44 5.06 7.91
N ALA A 85 -3.01 5.05 6.65
CA ALA A 85 -2.86 6.28 5.89
C ALA A 85 -4.26 6.86 5.63
N GLY A 86 -4.49 8.07 6.16
CA GLY A 86 -5.62 8.91 5.80
C GLY A 86 -5.25 9.91 4.72
#